data_AF-A0A938RTY8-F1
#
_entry.id   AF-A0A938RTY8-F1
#
_cell.length_a   1.000
_cell.length_b   1.000
_cell.length_c   1.000
_cell.angle_alpha   90.00
_cell.angle_beta   90.00
_cell.angle_gamma   90.00
#
_symmetry.space_group_name_H-M   'P 1'
#
loop_
_entity.id
_entity.type
_entity.pdbx_description
1 polymer ?
#
loop_
_entity_poly.entity_id
_entity_poly.type
_entity_poly.pdbx_seq_one_letter_code
_entity_poly.pdbx_strand_id
1 'polypeptide(L)'
;MRAATLLLLALILAPVVAMADADGDGIEDALDNCPYAANIDQADAGGPLFAAPDGIGDVCQCGDVAGDGRPDLLDVVLYRRALEKLAPGLPAFEKCDVAPPAGECDASDLARLRDAIAGIAPGIEPLCTPAVPPSSVCGNGVVEPPEVCDGADLDGESCVSLGYLSGSLACTGACGFDTSACTPFGQVGDACTTSGQCTGGLPCVDGVCCTSACGATCARCDLPGLEGTCAYLAAGADPDAECAGVSCSGWYAGWSASQCLAAADASAALVGCNGAGACQSAGQLCPSQPGGSVASSCDPTCQVPAGGTCVGTTAGSCSNVNPGTQTCGVGACTRTVNQCQNGAPLTCVPGTPTAETCNDVDDDCNGTSDDGAFADALEPNASCAAPRLIAGVGSDQSSALSTATVFSSGDVDVYRIDATETDSSCGCCAFCTDEDYQFRVSLAVPAGAGSYQLCASLGTCGVPGGNCLTVPAGTSQMISWNLDGACGAGTDAYVFYVSVRGASAPGYECRPYTLSYTFDAGLCF
;
A
#
# COMPACT_ATOMS: atom_id res chain seq x y z
N MET A 1 44.34 6.15 -9.82
CA MET A 1 44.55 4.90 -10.59
C MET A 1 43.22 4.19 -10.70
N ARG A 2 42.98 3.54 -11.84
CA ARG A 2 41.72 2.93 -12.27
C ARG A 2 41.30 1.76 -11.36
N ALA A 3 39.99 1.63 -11.08
CA ALA A 3 39.21 0.41 -11.35
C ALA A 3 37.74 0.66 -10.99
N ALA A 4 36.87 0.58 -11.99
CA ALA A 4 35.43 0.50 -11.83
C ALA A 4 35.04 -0.90 -11.33
N THR A 5 34.08 -1.00 -10.43
CA THR A 5 33.39 -2.26 -10.15
C THR A 5 31.90 -1.95 -10.02
N LEU A 6 31.17 -2.30 -11.10
CA LEU A 6 29.71 -2.38 -11.14
C LEU A 6 29.24 -3.27 -9.98
N LEU A 7 28.36 -2.75 -9.13
CA LEU A 7 27.47 -3.59 -8.34
C LEU A 7 26.10 -3.53 -9.02
N LEU A 8 25.78 -4.59 -9.77
CA LEU A 8 24.44 -4.86 -10.29
C LEU A 8 23.47 -4.81 -9.10
N LEU A 9 22.50 -3.89 -9.14
CA LEU A 9 21.27 -4.04 -8.38
C LEU A 9 20.57 -5.27 -8.97
N ALA A 10 20.59 -6.39 -8.24
CA ALA A 10 19.62 -7.44 -8.46
C ALA A 10 18.27 -6.86 -8.04
N LEU A 11 17.52 -6.38 -9.04
CA LEU A 11 16.10 -6.13 -8.94
C LEU A 11 15.49 -7.48 -8.49
N ILE A 12 15.11 -7.59 -7.22
CA ILE A 12 14.26 -8.69 -6.79
C ILE A 12 12.93 -8.40 -7.47
N LEU A 13 12.74 -8.98 -8.66
CA LEU A 13 11.39 -9.22 -9.17
C LEU A 13 10.73 -10.07 -8.10
N ALA A 14 9.88 -9.47 -7.27
CA ALA A 14 8.71 -10.21 -6.84
C ALA A 14 8.07 -10.72 -8.14
N PRO A 15 7.79 -12.03 -8.27
CA PRO A 15 7.07 -12.51 -9.42
C PRO A 15 5.80 -11.66 -9.49
N VAL A 16 5.58 -11.00 -10.63
CA VAL A 16 4.26 -10.50 -10.98
C VAL A 16 3.40 -11.75 -10.87
N VAL A 17 2.59 -11.86 -9.82
CA VAL A 17 1.51 -12.83 -9.81
C VAL A 17 0.71 -12.41 -11.03
N ALA A 18 0.76 -13.22 -12.10
CA ALA A 18 -0.15 -13.03 -13.22
C ALA A 18 -1.52 -12.91 -12.57
N MET A 19 -2.13 -11.74 -12.72
CA MET A 19 -3.47 -11.53 -12.20
C MET A 19 -4.35 -12.55 -12.89
N ALA A 20 -5.14 -13.28 -12.10
CA ALA A 20 -5.95 -14.35 -12.63
C ALA A 20 -6.97 -13.75 -13.60
N ASP A 21 -7.05 -14.37 -14.77
CA ASP A 21 -7.98 -14.12 -15.86
C ASP A 21 -8.42 -15.53 -16.26
N ALA A 22 -9.47 -16.02 -15.59
CA ALA A 22 -9.81 -17.44 -15.57
C ALA A 22 -10.47 -17.90 -16.87
N ASP A 23 -11.05 -17.00 -17.67
CA ASP A 23 -11.62 -17.32 -18.97
C ASP A 23 -10.83 -16.80 -20.18
N GLY A 24 -9.80 -15.98 -19.94
CA GLY A 24 -8.84 -15.53 -20.93
C GLY A 24 -9.36 -14.43 -21.86
N ASP A 25 -10.37 -13.68 -21.45
CA ASP A 25 -10.94 -12.61 -22.25
C ASP A 25 -10.17 -11.27 -22.18
N GLY A 26 -9.21 -11.18 -21.26
CA GLY A 26 -8.34 -10.04 -21.04
C GLY A 26 -8.81 -9.08 -19.95
N ILE A 27 -9.87 -9.41 -19.21
CA ILE A 27 -10.32 -8.72 -17.99
C ILE A 27 -9.89 -9.57 -16.78
N GLU A 28 -9.39 -8.92 -15.74
CA GLU A 28 -8.93 -9.62 -14.53
C GLU A 28 -10.14 -10.09 -13.71
N ASP A 29 -10.10 -11.29 -13.11
CA ASP A 29 -11.22 -11.90 -12.35
C ASP A 29 -11.88 -10.96 -11.31
N ALA A 30 -11.10 -10.04 -10.74
CA ALA A 30 -11.57 -9.07 -9.75
C ALA A 30 -12.37 -7.90 -10.34
N LEU A 31 -12.24 -7.67 -11.64
CA LEU A 31 -12.89 -6.62 -12.43
C LEU A 31 -13.87 -7.20 -13.46
N ASP A 32 -13.91 -8.52 -13.59
CA ASP A 32 -14.73 -9.24 -14.56
C ASP A 32 -16.13 -9.55 -14.00
N ASN A 33 -17.18 -9.11 -14.70
CA ASN A 33 -18.56 -9.42 -14.36
C ASN A 33 -19.02 -10.82 -14.81
N CYS A 34 -18.20 -11.55 -15.54
CA CYS A 34 -18.32 -12.99 -15.79
C CYS A 34 -16.98 -13.72 -15.71
N PRO A 35 -16.38 -13.91 -14.51
CA PRO A 35 -15.02 -14.46 -14.33
C PRO A 35 -14.72 -15.83 -14.96
N TYR A 36 -15.73 -16.54 -15.44
CA TYR A 36 -15.61 -17.89 -15.99
C TYR A 36 -16.22 -18.01 -17.40
N ALA A 37 -16.62 -16.89 -18.02
CA ALA A 37 -17.29 -16.89 -19.31
C ALA A 37 -17.00 -15.62 -20.11
N ALA A 38 -16.03 -15.75 -21.03
CA ALA A 38 -15.42 -14.64 -21.76
C ALA A 38 -16.43 -13.64 -22.34
N ASN A 39 -16.35 -12.39 -21.89
CA ASN A 39 -17.17 -11.27 -22.34
C ASN A 39 -16.40 -9.93 -22.26
N ILE A 40 -15.51 -9.70 -23.23
CA ILE A 40 -14.69 -8.48 -23.33
C ILE A 40 -15.49 -7.16 -23.29
N ASP A 41 -16.77 -7.17 -23.67
CA ASP A 41 -17.63 -5.99 -23.64
C ASP A 41 -18.26 -5.71 -22.26
N GLN A 42 -18.10 -6.64 -21.32
CA GLN A 42 -18.60 -6.58 -19.94
C GLN A 42 -20.07 -6.17 -19.90
N ALA A 43 -20.86 -6.62 -20.89
CA ALA A 43 -22.27 -6.28 -20.99
C ALA A 43 -23.03 -6.80 -19.77
N ASP A 44 -23.75 -5.91 -19.09
CA ASP A 44 -24.63 -6.21 -17.98
C ASP A 44 -25.91 -5.40 -18.20
N ALA A 45 -26.87 -6.03 -18.87
CA ALA A 45 -28.18 -5.47 -19.07
C ALA A 45 -28.90 -5.40 -17.72
N GLY A 46 -28.82 -6.42 -16.86
CA GLY A 46 -29.25 -6.38 -15.47
C GLY A 46 -29.90 -7.66 -14.93
N GLY A 47 -30.18 -7.65 -13.63
CA GLY A 47 -30.61 -8.82 -12.85
C GLY A 47 -32.12 -9.12 -12.77
N PRO A 48 -32.50 -10.20 -12.05
CA PRO A 48 -33.90 -10.55 -11.82
C PRO A 48 -34.59 -9.45 -10.98
N LEU A 49 -35.64 -8.85 -11.54
CA LEU A 49 -36.59 -7.86 -10.98
C LEU A 49 -36.47 -6.40 -11.40
N PHE A 50 -35.32 -5.92 -11.88
CA PHE A 50 -35.19 -4.53 -12.34
C PHE A 50 -34.13 -4.45 -13.42
N ALA A 51 -34.40 -3.66 -14.47
CA ALA A 51 -33.56 -3.55 -15.67
C ALA A 51 -32.19 -2.88 -15.45
N ALA A 52 -31.67 -2.87 -14.23
CA ALA A 52 -30.43 -2.25 -13.83
C ALA A 52 -29.33 -3.31 -13.65
N PRO A 53 -28.08 -2.97 -14.00
CA PRO A 53 -26.91 -3.82 -13.77
C PRO A 53 -26.85 -4.33 -12.32
N ASP A 54 -26.71 -5.64 -12.13
CA ASP A 54 -26.53 -6.26 -10.82
C ASP A 54 -25.08 -6.73 -10.57
N GLY A 55 -24.20 -6.47 -11.52
CA GLY A 55 -22.78 -6.84 -11.47
C GLY A 55 -22.51 -8.25 -12.00
N ILE A 56 -23.53 -8.94 -12.52
CA ILE A 56 -23.39 -10.23 -13.22
C ILE A 56 -23.61 -9.97 -14.71
N GLY A 57 -22.63 -10.33 -15.53
CA GLY A 57 -22.69 -10.06 -16.96
C GLY A 57 -23.72 -10.92 -17.70
N ASP A 58 -24.18 -10.41 -18.84
CA ASP A 58 -25.21 -11.04 -19.68
C ASP A 58 -24.83 -12.47 -20.07
N VAL A 59 -23.53 -12.75 -20.25
CA VAL A 59 -23.02 -14.06 -20.69
C VAL A 59 -23.13 -15.13 -19.59
N CYS A 60 -23.00 -14.76 -18.33
CA CYS A 60 -23.02 -15.66 -17.18
C CYS A 60 -24.28 -15.52 -16.30
N GLN A 61 -25.21 -14.64 -16.66
CA GLN A 61 -26.45 -14.44 -15.93
C GLN A 61 -27.34 -15.69 -15.92
N CYS A 62 -27.34 -16.43 -14.81
CA CYS A 62 -28.22 -17.58 -14.66
C CYS A 62 -29.69 -17.16 -14.66
N GLY A 63 -30.55 -17.99 -15.25
CA GLY A 63 -31.98 -17.73 -15.43
C GLY A 63 -32.36 -17.03 -16.73
N ASP A 64 -31.42 -16.43 -17.47
CA ASP A 64 -31.62 -15.92 -18.85
C ASP A 64 -31.52 -17.07 -19.87
N VAL A 65 -32.51 -17.96 -19.85
CA VAL A 65 -32.55 -19.10 -20.77
C VAL A 65 -32.99 -18.72 -22.18
N ALA A 66 -33.59 -17.54 -22.35
CA ALA A 66 -33.92 -16.91 -23.62
C ALA A 66 -32.67 -16.40 -24.35
N GLY A 67 -31.62 -16.04 -23.61
CA GLY A 67 -30.38 -15.50 -24.13
C GLY A 67 -30.53 -14.07 -24.62
N ASP A 68 -31.42 -13.28 -24.02
CA ASP A 68 -31.64 -11.88 -24.36
C ASP A 68 -30.98 -10.91 -23.36
N GLY A 69 -30.20 -11.46 -22.43
CA GLY A 69 -29.38 -10.75 -21.46
C GLY A 69 -30.09 -10.47 -20.14
N ARG A 70 -31.33 -10.95 -19.92
CA ARG A 70 -32.08 -10.63 -18.69
C ARG A 70 -32.99 -11.78 -18.25
N PRO A 71 -32.94 -12.21 -16.98
CA PRO A 71 -33.93 -13.15 -16.44
C PRO A 71 -35.30 -12.47 -16.27
N ASP A 72 -36.25 -12.78 -17.14
CA ASP A 72 -37.59 -12.21 -17.13
C ASP A 72 -38.72 -13.25 -17.38
N LEU A 73 -39.93 -12.76 -17.62
CA LEU A 73 -41.10 -13.63 -17.80
C LEU A 73 -41.01 -14.51 -19.06
N LEU A 74 -40.27 -14.08 -20.09
CA LEU A 74 -39.99 -14.86 -21.28
C LEU A 74 -39.23 -16.15 -20.92
N ASP A 75 -38.24 -16.06 -20.05
CA ASP A 75 -37.47 -17.21 -19.57
C ASP A 75 -38.34 -18.24 -18.86
N VAL A 76 -39.21 -17.77 -17.98
CA VAL A 76 -40.18 -18.63 -17.27
C VAL A 76 -41.07 -19.38 -18.27
N VAL A 77 -41.51 -18.71 -19.33
CA VAL A 77 -42.38 -19.30 -20.36
C VAL A 77 -41.61 -20.31 -21.19
N LEU A 78 -40.40 -19.99 -21.63
CA LEU A 78 -39.56 -20.89 -22.43
C LEU A 78 -39.13 -22.11 -21.62
N TYR A 79 -38.71 -21.92 -20.37
CA TYR A 79 -38.28 -23.01 -19.50
C TYR A 79 -39.44 -23.95 -19.17
N ARG A 80 -40.64 -23.44 -18.84
CA ARG A 80 -41.82 -24.30 -18.66
C ARG A 80 -42.10 -25.16 -19.88
N ARG A 81 -42.04 -24.57 -21.09
CA ARG A 81 -42.25 -25.31 -22.34
C ARG A 81 -41.18 -26.37 -22.57
N ALA A 82 -39.93 -26.08 -22.24
CA ALA A 82 -38.81 -27.01 -22.36
C ALA A 82 -38.97 -28.23 -21.42
N LEU A 83 -39.41 -28.02 -20.17
CA LEU A 83 -39.72 -29.13 -19.25
C LEU A 83 -40.88 -30.01 -19.78
N GLU A 84 -41.83 -29.42 -20.51
CA GLU A 84 -42.91 -30.13 -21.19
C GLU A 84 -42.50 -30.71 -22.57
N LYS A 85 -41.23 -30.56 -22.96
CA LYS A 85 -40.67 -31.00 -24.26
C LYS A 85 -41.37 -30.38 -25.47
N LEU A 86 -41.84 -29.14 -25.32
CA LEU A 86 -42.49 -28.36 -26.37
C LEU A 86 -41.50 -27.39 -27.03
N ALA A 87 -41.52 -27.31 -28.35
CA ALA A 87 -40.72 -26.33 -29.10
C ALA A 87 -41.30 -24.89 -28.97
N PRO A 88 -40.49 -23.82 -29.07
CA PRO A 88 -39.03 -23.85 -29.16
C PRO A 88 -38.40 -24.29 -27.82
N GLY A 89 -37.27 -25.00 -27.90
CA GLY A 89 -36.46 -25.33 -26.72
C GLY A 89 -35.77 -24.07 -26.16
N LEU A 90 -34.95 -24.25 -25.13
CA LEU A 90 -34.17 -23.16 -24.53
C LEU A 90 -33.01 -22.74 -25.45
N PRO A 91 -32.94 -21.47 -25.89
CA PRO A 91 -31.78 -20.96 -26.61
C PRO A 91 -30.48 -21.03 -25.82
N ALA A 92 -30.51 -20.71 -24.52
CA ALA A 92 -29.36 -20.74 -23.61
C ALA A 92 -29.61 -21.78 -22.50
N PHE A 93 -29.53 -23.06 -22.86
CA PHE A 93 -29.77 -24.16 -21.93
C PHE A 93 -28.74 -24.20 -20.80
N GLU A 94 -27.51 -23.78 -21.04
CA GLU A 94 -26.44 -23.72 -20.05
C GLU A 94 -26.70 -22.77 -18.87
N LYS A 95 -27.69 -21.88 -18.97
CA LYS A 95 -28.06 -20.89 -17.94
C LYS A 95 -29.25 -21.30 -17.05
N CYS A 96 -29.79 -22.51 -17.21
CA CYS A 96 -31.05 -22.89 -16.57
C CYS A 96 -30.96 -23.38 -15.12
N ASP A 97 -29.77 -23.66 -14.61
CA ASP A 97 -29.56 -24.08 -13.22
C ASP A 97 -29.48 -22.83 -12.32
N VAL A 98 -30.48 -22.68 -11.46
CA VAL A 98 -30.62 -21.53 -10.57
C VAL A 98 -30.92 -21.93 -9.13
N ALA A 99 -31.01 -23.23 -8.85
CA ALA A 99 -31.39 -23.77 -7.54
C ALA A 99 -30.71 -25.11 -7.24
N PRO A 100 -30.33 -25.38 -5.98
CA PRO A 100 -29.73 -26.64 -5.61
C PRO A 100 -30.74 -27.81 -5.67
N PRO A 101 -30.29 -29.03 -5.98
CA PRO A 101 -28.89 -29.42 -6.22
C PRO A 101 -28.36 -28.97 -7.60
N ALA A 102 -27.13 -28.44 -7.63
CA ALA A 102 -26.47 -27.98 -8.86
C ALA A 102 -26.21 -29.12 -9.85
N GLY A 103 -26.18 -28.78 -11.14
CA GLY A 103 -25.95 -29.68 -12.27
C GLY A 103 -27.22 -30.26 -12.89
N GLU A 104 -28.40 -29.85 -12.45
CA GLU A 104 -29.69 -30.30 -12.97
C GLU A 104 -30.55 -29.09 -13.38
N CYS A 105 -31.18 -29.16 -14.56
CA CYS A 105 -32.17 -28.18 -14.98
C CYS A 105 -33.56 -28.79 -14.93
N ASP A 106 -34.28 -28.52 -13.84
CA ASP A 106 -35.52 -29.21 -13.51
C ASP A 106 -36.68 -28.26 -13.09
N ALA A 107 -37.71 -28.84 -12.48
CA ALA A 107 -38.89 -28.08 -12.04
C ALA A 107 -38.60 -27.19 -10.81
N SER A 108 -37.56 -27.50 -10.04
CA SER A 108 -37.09 -26.75 -8.87
C SER A 108 -36.45 -25.43 -9.32
N ASP A 109 -35.64 -25.46 -10.37
CA ASP A 109 -35.07 -24.26 -11.01
C ASP A 109 -36.16 -23.34 -11.55
N LEU A 110 -37.12 -23.91 -12.28
CA LEU A 110 -38.25 -23.14 -12.78
C LEU A 110 -39.07 -22.52 -11.63
N ALA A 111 -39.21 -23.20 -10.50
CA ALA A 111 -39.87 -22.64 -9.33
C ALA A 111 -39.07 -21.47 -8.75
N ARG A 112 -37.74 -21.63 -8.64
CA ARG A 112 -36.83 -20.60 -8.15
C ARG A 112 -36.79 -19.36 -9.05
N LEU A 113 -36.67 -19.55 -10.36
CA LEU A 113 -36.68 -18.46 -11.35
C LEU A 113 -37.97 -17.66 -11.26
N ARG A 114 -39.12 -18.35 -11.13
CA ARG A 114 -40.43 -17.71 -10.98
C ARG A 114 -40.55 -16.91 -9.68
N ASP A 115 -40.06 -17.47 -8.58
CA ASP A 115 -40.08 -16.81 -7.28
C ASP A 115 -39.16 -15.59 -7.28
N ALA A 116 -37.96 -15.72 -7.87
CA ALA A 116 -37.01 -14.63 -8.04
C ALA A 116 -37.61 -13.48 -8.85
N ILE A 117 -38.22 -13.74 -10.01
CA ILE A 117 -38.92 -12.72 -10.84
C ILE A 117 -40.15 -12.13 -10.13
N ALA A 118 -40.68 -12.80 -9.09
CA ALA A 118 -41.77 -12.27 -8.27
C ALA A 118 -41.30 -11.51 -7.02
N GLY A 119 -39.99 -11.39 -6.77
CA GLY A 119 -39.44 -10.73 -5.59
C GLY A 119 -39.51 -11.58 -4.34
N ILE A 120 -39.64 -12.91 -4.52
CA ILE A 120 -39.78 -13.88 -3.45
C ILE A 120 -38.42 -14.52 -3.21
N ALA A 121 -37.87 -14.34 -2.01
CA ALA A 121 -36.61 -14.95 -1.61
C ALA A 121 -36.76 -16.47 -1.34
N PRO A 122 -35.69 -17.27 -1.54
CA PRO A 122 -34.40 -16.87 -2.11
C PRO A 122 -34.45 -16.64 -3.63
N GLY A 123 -33.64 -15.69 -4.11
CA GLY A 123 -33.48 -15.35 -5.52
C GLY A 123 -32.59 -16.34 -6.28
N ILE A 124 -32.24 -16.01 -7.52
CA ILE A 124 -31.40 -16.87 -8.39
C ILE A 124 -30.05 -17.15 -7.72
N GLU A 125 -29.68 -18.43 -7.65
CA GLU A 125 -28.35 -18.86 -7.23
C GLU A 125 -27.48 -19.07 -8.48
N PRO A 126 -26.23 -18.55 -8.54
CA PRO A 126 -25.39 -18.62 -9.72
C PRO A 126 -24.73 -20.01 -9.85
N LEU A 127 -25.53 -21.03 -10.17
CA LEU A 127 -25.09 -22.43 -10.26
C LEU A 127 -24.89 -22.89 -11.71
N CYS A 128 -25.37 -22.11 -12.66
CA CYS A 128 -25.28 -22.41 -14.08
C CYS A 128 -23.84 -22.41 -14.58
N THR A 129 -23.58 -23.19 -15.63
CA THR A 129 -22.23 -23.44 -16.17
C THR A 129 -21.38 -22.19 -16.40
N PRO A 130 -21.89 -21.09 -16.99
CA PRO A 130 -21.06 -19.90 -17.22
C PRO A 130 -20.83 -19.04 -15.96
N ALA A 131 -21.51 -19.31 -14.83
CA ALA A 131 -21.38 -18.53 -13.60
C ALA A 131 -20.48 -19.20 -12.54
N VAL A 132 -20.05 -20.43 -12.77
CA VAL A 132 -19.21 -21.20 -11.85
C VAL A 132 -17.90 -21.57 -12.53
N PRO A 133 -16.80 -21.74 -11.78
CA PRO A 133 -15.57 -22.24 -12.36
C PRO A 133 -15.84 -23.57 -13.06
N PRO A 134 -15.24 -23.83 -14.23
CA PRO A 134 -15.41 -25.09 -14.91
C PRO A 134 -15.07 -26.21 -13.93
N SER A 135 -15.90 -27.25 -13.90
CA SER A 135 -15.63 -28.41 -13.05
C SER A 135 -14.37 -29.10 -13.59
N SER A 136 -13.19 -28.72 -13.09
CA SER A 136 -11.93 -29.35 -13.48
C SER A 136 -11.99 -30.82 -13.05
N VAL A 137 -11.66 -31.71 -14.00
CA VAL A 137 -11.70 -33.16 -13.74
C VAL A 137 -10.29 -33.66 -13.64
N CYS A 138 -9.80 -33.72 -12.41
CA CYS A 138 -8.47 -34.22 -12.17
C CYS A 138 -8.25 -35.63 -12.74
N GLY A 139 -7.20 -35.79 -13.53
CA GLY A 139 -6.82 -37.04 -14.20
C GLY A 139 -7.35 -37.16 -15.63
N ASN A 140 -7.80 -36.07 -16.25
CA ASN A 140 -8.24 -36.03 -17.64
C ASN A 140 -7.07 -35.76 -18.63
N GLY A 141 -5.90 -35.42 -18.11
CA GLY A 141 -4.66 -35.17 -18.86
C GLY A 141 -4.53 -33.78 -19.47
N VAL A 142 -5.34 -32.81 -19.01
CA VAL A 142 -5.28 -31.40 -19.41
C VAL A 142 -5.30 -30.55 -18.14
N VAL A 143 -4.37 -29.61 -17.99
CA VAL A 143 -4.38 -28.67 -16.86
C VAL A 143 -5.49 -27.64 -17.08
N GLU A 144 -6.51 -27.68 -16.23
CA GLU A 144 -7.64 -26.75 -16.25
C GLU A 144 -7.73 -26.00 -14.90
N PRO A 145 -7.91 -24.67 -14.85
CA PRO A 145 -8.06 -23.98 -13.57
C PRO A 145 -9.20 -24.59 -12.73
N PRO A 146 -9.00 -24.88 -11.43
CA PRO A 146 -7.90 -24.48 -10.54
C PRO A 146 -6.75 -25.52 -10.37
N GLU A 147 -6.59 -26.46 -11.29
CA GLU A 147 -5.53 -27.47 -11.24
C GLU A 147 -4.16 -26.85 -11.52
N VAL A 148 -3.13 -27.32 -10.81
CA VAL A 148 -1.73 -26.89 -11.07
C VAL A 148 -0.98 -27.93 -11.91
N CYS A 149 -1.54 -29.12 -12.07
CA CYS A 149 -1.06 -30.21 -12.91
C CYS A 149 -2.21 -31.20 -13.14
N ASP A 150 -2.15 -31.99 -14.23
CA ASP A 150 -3.02 -33.14 -14.44
C ASP A 150 -2.23 -34.33 -14.99
N GLY A 151 -2.05 -35.34 -14.13
CA GLY A 151 -1.40 -36.58 -14.51
C GLY A 151 0.06 -36.38 -14.93
N ALA A 152 0.30 -36.39 -16.24
CA ALA A 152 1.62 -36.16 -16.83
C ALA A 152 1.83 -34.72 -17.31
N ASP A 153 0.76 -33.94 -17.44
CA ASP A 153 0.84 -32.52 -17.74
C ASP A 153 1.14 -31.77 -16.43
N LEU A 154 2.36 -31.24 -16.32
CA LEU A 154 2.84 -30.54 -15.12
C LEU A 154 2.85 -29.02 -15.33
N ASP A 155 2.19 -28.53 -16.39
CA ASP A 155 2.19 -27.11 -16.78
C ASP A 155 3.61 -26.51 -16.95
N GLY A 156 4.54 -27.34 -17.42
CA GLY A 156 5.95 -26.95 -17.57
C GLY A 156 6.76 -26.86 -16.27
N GLU A 157 6.17 -27.14 -15.11
CA GLU A 157 6.86 -27.13 -13.83
C GLU A 157 7.77 -28.35 -13.62
N SER A 158 8.77 -28.18 -12.77
CA SER A 158 9.77 -29.18 -12.41
C SER A 158 10.20 -29.02 -10.95
N CYS A 159 10.85 -30.02 -10.35
CA CYS A 159 11.43 -29.87 -9.01
C CYS A 159 12.36 -28.63 -8.93
N VAL A 160 13.09 -28.32 -10.00
CA VAL A 160 14.02 -27.19 -10.04
C VAL A 160 13.28 -25.85 -10.04
N SER A 161 12.21 -25.71 -10.82
CA SER A 161 11.41 -24.47 -10.85
C SER A 161 10.65 -24.24 -9.53
N LEU A 162 10.30 -25.30 -8.81
CA LEU A 162 9.71 -25.25 -7.47
C LEU A 162 10.73 -25.08 -6.32
N GLY A 163 12.02 -24.87 -6.63
CA GLY A 163 13.05 -24.55 -5.63
C GLY A 163 13.80 -25.74 -5.01
N TYR A 164 13.72 -26.92 -5.61
CA TYR A 164 14.51 -28.09 -5.21
C TYR A 164 15.79 -28.23 -6.06
N LEU A 165 16.76 -29.02 -5.58
CA LEU A 165 18.04 -29.23 -6.26
C LEU A 165 17.86 -30.04 -7.55
N SER A 166 17.09 -31.13 -7.48
CA SER A 166 16.84 -32.06 -8.59
C SER A 166 15.65 -32.97 -8.26
N GLY A 167 15.37 -33.95 -9.11
CA GLY A 167 14.34 -34.96 -8.88
C GLY A 167 13.29 -35.01 -9.98
N SER A 168 12.27 -35.83 -9.77
CA SER A 168 11.14 -35.95 -10.68
C SER A 168 9.89 -35.41 -10.00
N LEU A 169 9.30 -34.37 -10.58
CA LEU A 169 8.01 -33.84 -10.15
C LEU A 169 6.91 -34.72 -10.72
N ALA A 170 5.88 -34.99 -9.92
CA ALA A 170 4.70 -35.73 -10.36
C ALA A 170 3.42 -34.97 -9.96
N CYS A 171 2.30 -35.36 -10.55
CA CYS A 171 1.00 -34.85 -10.16
C CYS A 171 0.26 -35.86 -9.26
N THR A 172 -0.30 -35.38 -8.16
CA THR A 172 -1.14 -36.20 -7.27
C THR A 172 -2.50 -36.48 -7.91
N GLY A 173 -3.23 -37.49 -7.40
CA GLY A 173 -4.62 -37.75 -7.80
C GLY A 173 -5.65 -36.69 -7.36
N ALA A 174 -5.17 -35.59 -6.76
CA ALA A 174 -5.95 -34.40 -6.43
C ALA A 174 -5.41 -33.15 -7.18
N CYS A 175 -4.61 -33.36 -8.22
CA CYS A 175 -4.11 -32.32 -9.11
C CYS A 175 -3.28 -31.21 -8.44
N GLY A 176 -2.61 -31.60 -7.35
CA GLY A 176 -1.50 -30.85 -6.74
C GLY A 176 -0.15 -31.49 -7.03
N PHE A 177 0.92 -30.70 -7.00
CA PHE A 177 2.29 -31.19 -7.18
C PHE A 177 2.73 -32.15 -6.07
N ASP A 178 3.20 -33.34 -6.46
CA ASP A 178 3.90 -34.30 -5.59
C ASP A 178 5.40 -34.03 -5.63
N THR A 179 5.92 -33.45 -4.55
CA THR A 179 7.34 -33.12 -4.38
C THR A 179 8.12 -34.22 -3.66
N SER A 180 7.51 -35.36 -3.35
CA SER A 180 8.16 -36.44 -2.57
C SER A 180 9.37 -37.06 -3.25
N ALA A 181 9.43 -37.01 -4.60
CA ALA A 181 10.58 -37.44 -5.40
C ALA A 181 11.52 -36.29 -5.78
N CYS A 182 11.30 -35.08 -5.25
CA CYS A 182 12.23 -33.97 -5.36
C CYS A 182 13.32 -34.08 -4.30
N THR A 183 14.56 -33.79 -4.70
CA THR A 183 15.73 -33.77 -3.81
C THR A 183 15.91 -32.34 -3.29
N PRO A 184 15.78 -32.09 -1.98
CA PRO A 184 15.99 -30.76 -1.41
C PRO A 184 17.47 -30.35 -1.46
N PHE A 185 17.73 -29.04 -1.34
CA PHE A 185 19.08 -28.55 -1.07
C PHE A 185 19.53 -28.95 0.34
N GLY A 186 20.80 -29.35 0.48
CA GLY A 186 21.42 -29.68 1.75
C GLY A 186 21.43 -28.49 2.71
N GLN A 187 20.99 -28.73 3.93
CA GLN A 187 21.03 -27.78 5.05
C GLN A 187 22.38 -27.85 5.75
N VAL A 188 22.60 -26.99 6.75
CA VAL A 188 23.82 -26.99 7.56
C VAL A 188 24.05 -28.39 8.16
N GLY A 189 25.20 -28.98 7.87
CA GLY A 189 25.62 -30.32 8.33
C GLY A 189 25.27 -31.48 7.39
N ASP A 190 24.47 -31.25 6.34
CA ASP A 190 24.19 -32.28 5.35
C ASP A 190 25.42 -32.56 4.47
N ALA A 191 25.52 -33.81 4.00
CA ALA A 191 26.61 -34.23 3.13
C ALA A 191 26.53 -33.54 1.75
N CYS A 192 27.68 -33.15 1.21
CA CYS A 192 27.80 -32.50 -0.08
C CYS A 192 29.10 -32.91 -0.80
N THR A 193 29.11 -32.71 -2.11
CA THR A 193 30.29 -32.87 -2.97
C THR A 193 30.69 -31.57 -3.67
N THR A 194 29.74 -30.64 -3.83
CA THR A 194 29.95 -29.30 -4.39
C THR A 194 29.06 -28.29 -3.65
N SER A 195 29.49 -27.03 -3.56
CA SER A 195 28.73 -25.98 -2.87
C SER A 195 27.35 -25.70 -3.48
N GLY A 196 27.14 -26.06 -4.76
CA GLY A 196 25.84 -25.91 -5.41
C GLY A 196 24.76 -26.85 -4.88
N GLN A 197 25.11 -27.84 -4.06
CA GLN A 197 24.15 -28.75 -3.42
C GLN A 197 23.62 -28.21 -2.10
N CYS A 198 24.22 -27.15 -1.55
CA CYS A 198 23.86 -26.59 -0.27
C CYS A 198 22.92 -25.39 -0.44
N THR A 199 21.97 -25.26 0.47
CA THR A 199 21.00 -24.17 0.44
C THR A 199 21.67 -22.81 0.64
N GLY A 200 21.11 -21.75 0.05
CA GLY A 200 21.57 -20.38 0.29
C GLY A 200 23.03 -20.08 -0.09
N GLY A 201 23.67 -20.92 -0.89
CA GLY A 201 25.07 -20.76 -1.29
C GLY A 201 26.09 -21.11 -0.21
N LEU A 202 25.70 -21.90 0.80
CA LEU A 202 26.63 -22.43 1.81
C LEU A 202 27.80 -23.18 1.12
N PRO A 203 29.06 -22.94 1.53
CA PRO A 203 30.19 -23.67 0.98
C PRO A 203 30.14 -25.15 1.40
N CYS A 204 30.45 -26.03 0.46
CA CYS A 204 30.70 -27.44 0.75
C CYS A 204 32.16 -27.59 1.20
N VAL A 205 32.39 -27.77 2.49
CA VAL A 205 33.72 -27.94 3.09
C VAL A 205 33.74 -29.25 3.87
N ASP A 206 34.81 -30.02 3.74
CA ASP A 206 34.97 -31.34 4.38
C ASP A 206 33.82 -32.31 4.08
N GLY A 207 33.20 -32.17 2.90
CA GLY A 207 32.08 -33.00 2.47
C GLY A 207 30.75 -32.70 3.17
N VAL A 208 30.64 -31.57 3.87
CA VAL A 208 29.41 -31.12 4.54
C VAL A 208 29.07 -29.66 4.22
N CYS A 209 27.79 -29.31 4.23
CA CYS A 209 27.31 -27.96 3.99
C CYS A 209 27.57 -27.06 5.20
N CYS A 210 28.48 -26.10 5.05
CA CYS A 210 29.05 -25.34 6.16
C CYS A 210 28.51 -23.92 6.26
N THR A 211 28.33 -23.44 7.47
CA THR A 211 27.99 -22.04 7.77
C THR A 211 29.05 -21.03 7.31
N SER A 212 30.28 -21.48 7.04
CA SER A 212 31.38 -20.64 6.53
C SER A 212 32.41 -21.47 5.75
N ALA A 213 33.34 -20.80 5.07
CA ALA A 213 34.36 -21.45 4.25
C ALA A 213 35.48 -22.18 5.04
N CYS A 214 35.45 -22.18 6.38
CA CYS A 214 36.45 -22.81 7.25
C CYS A 214 37.93 -22.57 6.87
N GLY A 215 38.29 -21.33 6.54
CA GLY A 215 39.65 -20.99 6.09
C GLY A 215 40.72 -20.89 7.18
N ALA A 216 40.44 -21.30 8.42
CA ALA A 216 41.38 -21.20 9.52
C ALA A 216 42.30 -22.43 9.62
N THR A 217 43.53 -22.25 10.09
CA THR A 217 44.46 -23.35 10.33
C THR A 217 43.91 -24.27 11.43
N CYS A 218 43.86 -25.59 11.19
CA CYS A 218 43.30 -26.59 12.11
C CYS A 218 41.80 -26.40 12.44
N ALA A 219 41.00 -25.96 11.47
CA ALA A 219 39.54 -25.93 11.59
C ALA A 219 38.91 -26.87 10.55
N ARG A 220 37.82 -27.53 10.95
CA ARG A 220 37.04 -28.42 10.09
C ARG A 220 35.56 -28.29 10.39
N CYS A 221 34.73 -28.79 9.50
CA CYS A 221 33.29 -28.57 9.53
C CYS A 221 32.46 -29.85 9.71
N ASP A 222 33.08 -31.02 9.61
CA ASP A 222 32.48 -32.35 9.76
C ASP A 222 32.78 -32.98 11.13
N LEU A 223 33.05 -32.15 12.15
CA LEU A 223 33.29 -32.65 13.51
C LEU A 223 32.02 -33.33 14.07
N PRO A 224 32.12 -34.56 14.61
CA PRO A 224 30.98 -35.24 15.20
C PRO A 224 30.30 -34.40 16.29
N GLY A 225 29.01 -34.09 16.11
CA GLY A 225 28.21 -33.25 17.00
C GLY A 225 28.32 -31.73 16.75
N LEU A 226 29.10 -31.32 15.75
CA LEU A 226 29.25 -29.94 15.27
C LEU A 226 29.16 -29.86 13.73
N GLU A 227 28.58 -30.86 13.08
CA GLU A 227 28.50 -30.93 11.62
C GLU A 227 27.86 -29.66 11.03
N GLY A 228 28.53 -29.06 10.05
CA GLY A 228 28.10 -27.80 9.42
C GLY A 228 28.56 -26.53 10.16
N THR A 229 29.17 -26.65 11.33
CA THR A 229 29.73 -25.53 12.11
C THR A 229 31.24 -25.60 12.15
N CYS A 230 31.89 -24.51 11.74
CA CYS A 230 33.34 -24.46 11.74
C CYS A 230 33.90 -24.48 13.16
N ALA A 231 34.69 -25.50 13.51
CA ALA A 231 35.30 -25.62 14.82
C ALA A 231 36.76 -26.11 14.71
N TYR A 232 37.56 -25.68 15.69
CA TYR A 232 38.97 -26.03 15.78
C TYR A 232 39.16 -27.45 16.32
N LEU A 233 40.13 -28.17 15.76
CA LEU A 233 40.51 -29.49 16.26
C LEU A 233 41.14 -29.39 17.66
N ALA A 234 40.88 -30.38 18.50
CA ALA A 234 41.49 -30.48 19.82
C ALA A 234 43.01 -30.77 19.70
N ALA A 235 43.79 -30.22 20.63
CA ALA A 235 45.26 -30.41 20.62
C ALA A 235 45.64 -31.90 20.59
N GLY A 236 46.45 -32.29 19.59
CA GLY A 236 46.90 -33.67 19.40
C GLY A 236 45.94 -34.57 18.61
N ALA A 237 44.78 -34.06 18.19
CA ALA A 237 43.89 -34.73 17.24
C ALA A 237 44.01 -34.03 15.87
N ASP A 238 44.47 -34.75 14.85
CA ASP A 238 44.59 -34.28 13.47
C ASP A 238 44.27 -35.43 12.51
N PRO A 239 43.00 -35.90 12.48
CA PRO A 239 42.63 -37.13 11.78
C PRO A 239 42.88 -37.07 10.27
N ASP A 240 42.76 -35.89 9.65
CA ASP A 240 42.88 -35.72 8.19
C ASP A 240 44.05 -34.80 7.78
N ALA A 241 44.99 -34.57 8.70
CA ALA A 241 46.23 -33.82 8.50
C ALA A 241 46.04 -32.34 8.07
N GLU A 242 44.97 -31.72 8.54
CA GLU A 242 44.61 -30.32 8.26
C GLU A 242 45.61 -29.33 8.88
N CYS A 243 46.36 -29.76 9.90
CA CYS A 243 47.36 -28.94 10.60
C CYS A 243 48.75 -28.92 9.95
N ALA A 244 48.86 -29.22 8.65
CA ALA A 244 50.12 -29.36 7.91
C ALA A 244 51.21 -28.32 8.26
N GLY A 245 52.13 -28.71 9.15
CA GLY A 245 53.30 -27.92 9.56
C GLY A 245 53.34 -27.44 11.02
N VAL A 246 52.27 -27.61 11.81
CA VAL A 246 52.21 -27.12 13.20
C VAL A 246 52.04 -28.30 14.16
N SER A 247 53.14 -28.86 14.68
CA SER A 247 53.03 -29.84 15.78
C SER A 247 52.69 -29.10 17.08
N CYS A 248 51.58 -29.47 17.73
CA CYS A 248 51.14 -28.88 19.01
C CYS A 248 52.09 -29.10 20.20
N SER A 249 53.30 -29.65 19.97
CA SER A 249 54.28 -29.96 21.02
C SER A 249 55.34 -28.86 21.25
N GLY A 250 55.35 -27.78 20.44
CA GLY A 250 56.51 -26.87 20.32
C GLY A 250 56.43 -25.47 20.92
N TRP A 251 55.38 -25.07 21.64
CA TRP A 251 55.18 -23.66 22.06
C TRP A 251 55.33 -23.42 23.57
N TYR A 252 56.56 -23.28 24.11
CA TYR A 252 56.80 -22.68 25.45
C TYR A 252 58.14 -21.93 25.54
N ALA A 253 58.17 -20.82 26.30
CA ALA A 253 59.39 -20.10 26.72
C ALA A 253 59.41 -19.86 28.24
N GLY A 254 60.59 -20.05 28.86
CA GLY A 254 60.86 -19.89 30.30
C GLY A 254 61.36 -18.49 30.73
N TRP A 255 61.69 -18.33 32.03
CA TRP A 255 62.00 -17.05 32.71
C TRP A 255 63.43 -17.02 33.30
N SER A 256 64.11 -15.85 33.26
CA SER A 256 65.24 -15.56 34.17
C SER A 256 65.31 -14.07 34.57
N ALA A 257 65.36 -13.83 35.88
CA ALA A 257 65.90 -12.64 36.55
C ALA A 257 65.53 -11.25 35.99
N SER A 258 64.27 -11.04 35.57
CA SER A 258 63.64 -9.75 35.21
C SER A 258 63.67 -9.27 33.75
N GLN A 259 64.00 -10.12 32.77
CA GLN A 259 63.72 -9.83 31.36
C GLN A 259 63.22 -11.08 30.61
N CYS A 260 62.18 -10.92 29.78
CA CYS A 260 61.73 -11.93 28.81
C CYS A 260 61.74 -11.38 27.38
N LEU A 261 62.17 -12.24 26.45
CA LEU A 261 62.32 -12.01 25.02
C LEU A 261 61.04 -12.53 24.31
N ALA A 262 60.57 -11.81 23.28
CA ALA A 262 59.28 -12.04 22.61
C ALA A 262 59.31 -13.12 21.51
N ALA A 263 58.15 -13.74 21.24
CA ALA A 263 57.81 -14.40 19.97
C ALA A 263 56.40 -13.97 19.53
N ALA A 264 56.22 -13.78 18.23
CA ALA A 264 55.16 -12.98 17.59
C ALA A 264 53.81 -13.72 17.39
N ASP A 265 52.77 -12.90 17.22
CA ASP A 265 51.46 -13.15 16.58
C ASP A 265 50.25 -13.63 17.42
N ALA A 266 49.64 -12.71 18.18
CA ALA A 266 48.22 -12.78 18.55
C ALA A 266 47.48 -11.48 18.16
N SER A 267 46.31 -11.58 17.52
CA SER A 267 45.56 -10.43 17.01
C SER A 267 44.70 -9.76 18.10
N ALA A 268 44.48 -8.46 17.95
CA ALA A 268 43.91 -7.55 18.96
C ALA A 268 42.46 -7.82 19.40
N ALA A 269 41.77 -8.82 18.84
CA ALA A 269 40.36 -9.10 19.09
C ALA A 269 40.06 -9.90 20.38
N LEU A 270 41.06 -10.50 21.01
CA LEU A 270 40.88 -11.44 22.14
C LEU A 270 41.12 -10.85 23.54
N VAL A 271 41.32 -9.54 23.69
CA VAL A 271 41.57 -8.89 25.00
C VAL A 271 40.48 -7.84 25.29
N GLY A 272 39.44 -8.23 26.04
CA GLY A 272 38.38 -7.33 26.51
C GLY A 272 38.65 -6.73 27.91
N CYS A 273 38.19 -5.49 28.15
CA CYS A 273 38.32 -4.75 29.42
C CYS A 273 37.08 -4.89 30.33
N ASN A 274 37.26 -4.84 31.66
CA ASN A 274 36.17 -5.01 32.65
C ASN A 274 35.37 -3.74 32.99
N GLY A 275 35.41 -2.70 32.16
CA GLY A 275 34.61 -1.48 32.36
C GLY A 275 34.97 -0.59 33.57
N ALA A 276 36.06 -0.88 34.30
CA ALA A 276 36.44 -0.10 35.50
C ALA A 276 37.88 0.48 35.47
N GLY A 277 38.56 0.41 34.32
CA GLY A 277 39.89 1.01 34.16
C GLY A 277 41.03 0.31 34.92
N ALA A 278 40.94 -1.01 35.14
CA ALA A 278 42.03 -1.83 35.64
C ALA A 278 42.10 -3.18 34.90
N CYS A 279 43.31 -3.69 34.64
CA CYS A 279 43.50 -5.03 34.05
C CYS A 279 42.89 -6.11 34.96
N GLN A 280 42.16 -7.07 34.39
CA GLN A 280 41.81 -8.29 35.13
C GLN A 280 43.07 -9.12 35.39
N SER A 281 43.22 -9.63 36.61
CA SER A 281 44.35 -10.50 36.97
C SER A 281 44.17 -11.90 36.38
N ALA A 282 45.28 -12.60 36.10
CA ALA A 282 45.25 -13.97 35.57
C ALA A 282 44.46 -14.97 36.46
N GLY A 283 44.37 -14.71 37.77
CA GLY A 283 43.57 -15.51 38.70
C GLY A 283 42.06 -15.25 38.64
N GLN A 284 41.62 -14.16 38.02
CA GLN A 284 40.20 -13.83 37.83
C GLN A 284 39.65 -14.39 36.52
N LEU A 285 40.52 -14.79 35.58
CA LEU A 285 40.09 -15.27 34.26
C LEU A 285 39.93 -16.79 34.16
N CYS A 286 40.64 -17.65 34.93
CA CYS A 286 40.20 -19.05 35.18
C CYS A 286 40.83 -19.68 36.47
N PRO A 287 40.13 -20.58 37.19
CA PRO A 287 40.69 -21.42 38.27
C PRO A 287 41.53 -22.64 37.80
N SER A 288 41.67 -22.88 36.50
CA SER A 288 42.45 -23.99 35.91
C SER A 288 42.93 -23.60 34.50
N GLN A 289 44.25 -23.57 34.26
CA GLN A 289 44.90 -22.94 33.08
C GLN A 289 45.99 -23.87 32.47
N PRO A 290 46.46 -23.63 31.21
CA PRO A 290 47.68 -22.82 31.02
C PRO A 290 47.62 -21.80 29.85
N GLY A 291 48.16 -20.59 30.09
CA GLY A 291 48.16 -19.40 29.21
C GLY A 291 49.23 -19.36 28.08
N GLY A 292 49.45 -18.26 27.35
CA GLY A 292 49.22 -16.83 27.64
C GLY A 292 48.66 -15.98 26.46
N SER A 293 48.70 -14.64 26.44
CA SER A 293 49.66 -13.68 27.03
C SER A 293 49.05 -12.42 27.73
N VAL A 294 49.86 -11.78 28.59
CA VAL A 294 49.70 -10.40 29.11
C VAL A 294 50.64 -9.46 28.33
N ALA A 295 50.12 -8.31 27.88
CA ALA A 295 50.90 -7.23 27.27
C ALA A 295 51.37 -6.22 28.34
N SER A 296 52.61 -5.73 28.23
CA SER A 296 53.24 -4.79 29.17
C SER A 296 53.37 -3.35 28.67
N SER A 297 52.50 -2.90 27.76
CA SER A 297 52.28 -1.47 27.52
C SER A 297 50.92 -1.23 26.87
N CYS A 298 50.07 -0.45 27.52
CA CYS A 298 48.86 0.08 26.92
C CYS A 298 49.24 1.17 25.89
N ASP A 299 48.52 1.20 24.78
CA ASP A 299 48.67 2.20 23.73
C ASP A 299 48.39 3.64 24.25
N PRO A 300 49.16 4.67 23.83
CA PRO A 300 48.97 6.07 24.23
C PRO A 300 47.60 6.67 23.87
N THR A 301 46.77 6.00 23.06
CA THR A 301 45.42 6.45 22.68
C THR A 301 44.35 6.13 23.73
N CYS A 302 44.70 5.48 24.85
CA CYS A 302 43.82 5.31 26.01
C CYS A 302 43.77 6.56 26.93
N GLN A 303 43.78 7.76 26.35
CA GLN A 303 43.38 8.97 27.08
C GLN A 303 41.88 9.19 26.87
N VAL A 304 41.17 9.28 27.99
CA VAL A 304 39.75 9.62 28.13
C VAL A 304 39.30 10.58 27.02
N PRO A 305 38.38 10.19 26.12
CA PRO A 305 37.58 11.19 25.45
C PRO A 305 36.68 11.81 26.53
N ALA A 306 36.99 13.05 26.91
CA ALA A 306 35.98 13.93 27.47
C ALA A 306 34.80 13.95 26.48
N GLY A 307 33.56 14.00 26.98
CA GLY A 307 32.35 13.83 26.16
C GLY A 307 32.44 14.55 24.81
N GLY A 308 32.43 13.79 23.70
CA GLY A 308 32.34 14.34 22.34
C GLY A 308 33.37 13.89 21.29
N THR A 309 34.03 12.73 21.34
CA THR A 309 34.89 12.28 20.21
C THR A 309 34.63 10.83 19.78
N CYS A 310 34.05 10.68 18.57
CA CYS A 310 33.74 9.44 17.87
C CYS A 310 34.73 9.21 16.71
N VAL A 311 35.06 7.96 16.39
CA VAL A 311 35.64 7.56 15.09
C VAL A 311 34.85 6.38 14.54
N GLY A 312 34.20 6.57 13.40
CA GLY A 312 33.58 5.50 12.62
C GLY A 312 32.46 5.99 11.68
N THR A 313 32.62 5.78 10.38
CA THR A 313 31.76 6.28 9.29
C THR A 313 31.02 5.14 8.54
N THR A 314 30.65 4.05 9.22
CA THR A 314 30.11 2.84 8.55
C THR A 314 28.79 2.38 9.17
N ALA A 315 27.75 2.25 8.34
CA ALA A 315 26.44 1.74 8.72
C ALA A 315 26.50 0.25 9.09
N GLY A 316 25.84 -0.16 10.18
CA GLY A 316 25.66 -1.57 10.56
C GLY A 316 26.62 -2.13 11.62
N SER A 317 27.46 -1.31 12.27
CA SER A 317 28.26 -1.73 13.43
C SER A 317 28.01 -0.81 14.62
N CYS A 318 27.15 -1.23 15.55
CA CYS A 318 26.78 -0.42 16.70
C CYS A 318 27.54 -0.84 17.97
N SER A 319 28.18 0.12 18.63
CA SER A 319 28.62 -0.01 20.03
C SER A 319 28.00 1.11 20.86
N ASN A 320 27.75 0.84 22.15
CA ASN A 320 26.84 1.57 23.06
C ASN A 320 27.24 3.02 23.44
N VAL A 321 27.87 3.81 22.57
CA VAL A 321 28.17 5.22 22.88
C VAL A 321 27.46 6.13 21.90
N ASN A 322 26.23 6.48 22.29
CA ASN A 322 25.22 7.28 21.59
C ASN A 322 24.77 6.65 20.26
N PRO A 323 23.78 5.73 20.30
CA PRO A 323 23.28 5.02 19.12
C PRO A 323 22.80 5.94 17.99
N GLY A 324 22.59 7.23 18.26
CA GLY A 324 21.69 8.04 17.47
C GLY A 324 20.26 7.55 17.63
N THR A 325 19.32 8.39 17.26
CA THR A 325 17.97 7.92 17.03
C THR A 325 17.78 7.77 15.53
N GLN A 326 17.07 6.73 15.12
CA GLN A 326 16.47 6.68 13.80
C GLN A 326 15.00 7.03 13.96
N THR A 327 14.55 7.92 13.09
CA THR A 327 13.15 8.28 12.97
C THR A 327 12.63 7.69 11.68
N CYS A 328 11.51 6.98 11.74
CA CYS A 328 10.82 6.42 10.59
C CYS A 328 9.33 6.78 10.66
N GLY A 329 8.64 6.64 9.53
CA GLY A 329 7.26 7.10 9.39
C GLY A 329 7.17 8.56 9.02
N VAL A 330 5.98 8.96 8.59
CA VAL A 330 5.60 10.34 8.25
C VAL A 330 4.44 10.72 9.17
N GLY A 331 4.23 12.02 9.38
CA GLY A 331 3.09 12.50 10.17
C GLY A 331 2.99 11.91 11.58
N ALA A 332 1.79 11.50 11.97
CA ALA A 332 1.46 10.84 13.24
C ALA A 332 2.14 9.47 13.39
N CYS A 333 2.52 8.81 12.29
CA CYS A 333 3.26 7.55 12.31
C CYS A 333 4.75 7.73 12.60
N THR A 334 5.22 8.96 12.76
CA THR A 334 6.62 9.22 13.10
C THR A 334 6.98 8.52 14.41
N ARG A 335 7.88 7.54 14.33
CA ARG A 335 8.46 6.83 15.48
C ARG A 335 9.94 7.12 15.54
N THR A 336 10.40 7.53 16.72
CA THR A 336 11.83 7.71 17.00
C THR A 336 12.27 6.60 17.94
N VAL A 337 13.18 5.75 17.46
CA VAL A 337 13.80 4.69 18.25
C VAL A 337 15.30 4.87 18.27
N ASN A 338 15.96 4.31 19.27
CA ASN A 338 17.42 4.25 19.25
C ASN A 338 17.88 3.36 18.09
N GLN A 339 18.94 3.72 17.36
CA GLN A 339 19.44 2.83 16.30
C GLN A 339 20.02 1.52 16.87
N CYS A 340 20.40 1.53 18.16
CA CYS A 340 20.95 0.39 18.88
C CYS A 340 20.52 0.38 20.35
N GLN A 341 20.26 -0.82 20.87
CA GLN A 341 20.02 -1.10 22.29
C GLN A 341 20.76 -2.39 22.63
N ASN A 342 21.57 -2.38 23.69
CA ASN A 342 22.32 -3.55 24.16
C ASN A 342 23.23 -4.21 23.09
N GLY A 343 23.77 -3.44 22.15
CA GLY A 343 24.67 -3.95 21.12
C GLY A 343 23.99 -4.63 19.91
N ALA A 344 22.66 -4.59 19.81
CA ALA A 344 21.92 -5.02 18.63
C ALA A 344 21.24 -3.82 17.94
N PRO A 345 21.21 -3.77 16.59
CA PRO A 345 20.46 -2.73 15.88
C PRO A 345 18.95 -2.90 16.12
N LEU A 346 18.23 -1.78 16.27
CA LEU A 346 16.76 -1.81 16.32
C LEU A 346 16.19 -1.44 14.97
N THR A 347 15.21 -2.21 14.54
CA THR A 347 14.35 -1.83 13.42
C THR A 347 13.41 -0.72 13.88
N CYS A 348 13.32 0.36 13.10
CA CYS A 348 12.26 1.35 13.28
C CYS A 348 11.07 0.94 12.43
N VAL A 349 9.95 0.68 13.09
CA VAL A 349 8.66 0.41 12.44
C VAL A 349 7.82 1.68 12.60
N PRO A 350 7.34 2.30 11.50
CA PRO A 350 6.40 3.41 11.59
C PRO A 350 5.18 3.07 12.46
N GLY A 351 4.54 4.08 13.03
CA GLY A 351 3.24 3.93 13.68
C GLY A 351 2.21 3.35 12.73
N THR A 352 1.15 2.75 13.28
CA THR A 352 0.00 2.34 12.48
C THR A 352 -0.73 3.59 12.00
N PRO A 353 -0.99 3.72 10.68
CA PRO A 353 -1.78 4.82 10.16
C PRO A 353 -3.23 4.72 10.65
N THR A 354 -3.84 5.88 10.90
CA THR A 354 -5.24 6.03 11.26
C THR A 354 -5.96 6.88 10.23
N ALA A 355 -7.29 6.85 10.23
CA ALA A 355 -8.04 7.73 9.33
C ALA A 355 -7.76 9.20 9.68
N GLU A 356 -7.63 10.03 8.63
CA GLU A 356 -7.40 11.46 8.74
C GLU A 356 -8.42 12.15 9.65
N THR A 357 -7.92 12.97 10.57
CA THR A 357 -8.73 13.88 11.36
C THR A 357 -8.22 15.29 11.18
N CYS A 358 -9.11 16.23 10.88
CA CYS A 358 -8.81 17.66 10.72
C CYS A 358 -8.02 18.26 11.91
N ASN A 359 -6.69 18.13 11.91
CA ASN A 359 -5.85 18.45 13.07
C ASN A 359 -4.45 18.98 12.70
N ASP A 360 -4.19 19.28 11.41
CA ASP A 360 -2.89 19.67 10.85
C ASP A 360 -1.79 18.59 11.00
N VAL A 361 -2.17 17.31 11.18
CA VAL A 361 -1.27 16.15 11.28
C VAL A 361 -1.66 15.13 10.20
N ASP A 362 -0.67 14.55 9.55
CA ASP A 362 -0.81 13.42 8.62
C ASP A 362 -1.04 12.13 9.45
N ASP A 363 -2.31 11.78 9.68
CA ASP A 363 -2.74 10.67 10.55
C ASP A 363 -2.63 9.30 9.85
N ASP A 364 -2.79 9.27 8.52
CA ASP A 364 -2.74 8.10 7.65
C ASP A 364 -1.34 7.84 7.06
N CYS A 365 -0.43 8.78 7.29
CA CYS A 365 1.00 8.68 7.09
C CYS A 365 1.40 8.55 5.62
N ASN A 366 0.58 9.09 4.72
CA ASN A 366 0.81 9.11 3.28
C ASN A 366 1.71 10.28 2.82
N GLY A 367 2.03 11.21 3.73
CA GLY A 367 2.87 12.37 3.48
C GLY A 367 2.14 13.66 3.14
N THR A 368 0.81 13.65 3.16
CA THR A 368 -0.06 14.82 3.09
C THR A 368 -0.90 14.93 4.36
N SER A 369 -1.02 16.12 4.92
CA SER A 369 -1.85 16.35 6.11
C SER A 369 -3.30 16.64 5.70
N ASP A 370 -4.26 16.08 6.42
CA ASP A 370 -5.68 16.36 6.30
C ASP A 370 -6.23 16.15 4.87
N ASP A 371 -5.80 15.11 4.16
CA ASP A 371 -6.30 14.78 2.80
C ASP A 371 -7.49 13.80 2.81
N GLY A 372 -8.08 13.59 3.98
CA GLY A 372 -9.28 12.79 4.16
C GLY A 372 -10.52 13.32 3.41
N ALA A 373 -11.49 12.43 3.19
CA ALA A 373 -12.81 12.79 2.70
C ALA A 373 -13.65 13.41 3.82
N PHE A 374 -13.47 14.71 4.03
CA PHE A 374 -14.26 15.49 4.97
C PHE A 374 -15.43 16.17 4.27
N ALA A 375 -16.48 16.47 5.03
CA ALA A 375 -17.68 17.12 4.53
C ALA A 375 -18.30 18.06 5.57
N ASP A 376 -18.90 19.15 5.11
CA ASP A 376 -19.75 20.02 5.93
C ASP A 376 -21.22 20.02 5.44
N ALA A 377 -22.05 20.89 6.02
CA ALA A 377 -23.47 20.98 5.67
C ALA A 377 -23.75 21.66 4.32
N LEU A 378 -22.73 22.20 3.65
CA LEU A 378 -22.82 22.95 2.39
C LEU A 378 -22.51 22.07 1.19
N GLU A 379 -21.83 20.95 1.39
CA GLU A 379 -21.56 19.95 0.37
C GLU A 379 -22.79 19.12 -0.05
N PRO A 380 -22.77 18.54 -1.28
CA PRO A 380 -21.76 18.74 -2.32
C PRO A 380 -21.96 20.07 -3.04
N ASN A 381 -20.88 20.82 -3.22
CA ASN A 381 -20.84 22.11 -3.94
C ASN A 381 -19.57 22.27 -4.78
N ALA A 382 -18.94 21.15 -5.14
CA ALA A 382 -17.59 21.06 -5.70
C ALA A 382 -17.42 21.65 -7.12
N SER A 383 -18.49 22.09 -7.79
CA SER A 383 -18.39 22.60 -9.16
C SER A 383 -19.61 23.40 -9.63
N CYS A 384 -19.45 24.04 -10.79
CA CYS A 384 -20.53 24.72 -11.49
C CYS A 384 -21.64 23.83 -12.04
N ALA A 385 -21.48 22.50 -12.04
CA ALA A 385 -22.57 21.60 -12.40
C ALA A 385 -23.65 21.57 -11.31
N ALA A 386 -23.26 21.83 -10.05
CA ALA A 386 -24.15 21.84 -8.90
C ALA A 386 -23.70 22.89 -7.86
N PRO A 387 -23.77 24.20 -8.19
CA PRO A 387 -23.40 25.25 -7.25
C PRO A 387 -24.41 25.31 -6.09
N ARG A 388 -23.93 25.48 -4.86
CA ARG A 388 -24.79 25.60 -3.68
C ARG A 388 -25.45 26.97 -3.65
N LEU A 389 -26.78 26.99 -3.68
CA LEU A 389 -27.55 28.20 -3.40
C LEU A 389 -27.41 28.56 -1.91
N ILE A 390 -26.87 29.74 -1.63
CA ILE A 390 -26.83 30.32 -0.28
C ILE A 390 -27.84 31.46 -0.16
N ALA A 391 -27.98 32.03 1.04
CA ALA A 391 -28.98 33.06 1.29
C ALA A 391 -28.84 34.22 0.29
N GLY A 392 -29.94 34.58 -0.38
CA GLY A 392 -29.95 35.77 -1.23
C GLY A 392 -29.75 37.05 -0.43
N VAL A 393 -29.43 38.14 -1.12
CA VAL A 393 -29.22 39.46 -0.51
C VAL A 393 -30.11 40.50 -1.19
N GLY A 394 -30.84 41.27 -0.37
CA GLY A 394 -31.63 42.41 -0.83
C GLY A 394 -30.82 43.69 -0.97
N SER A 395 -31.42 44.74 -1.52
CA SER A 395 -30.85 46.10 -1.52
C SER A 395 -30.56 46.59 -0.10
N ASP A 396 -29.39 47.22 0.09
CA ASP A 396 -28.82 47.67 1.37
C ASP A 396 -28.67 46.56 2.43
N GLN A 397 -28.58 45.31 1.99
CA GLN A 397 -28.40 44.17 2.88
C GLN A 397 -27.01 43.56 2.74
N SER A 398 -26.63 42.86 3.80
CA SER A 398 -25.42 42.05 3.85
C SER A 398 -25.74 40.69 4.43
N SER A 399 -24.99 39.69 4.00
CA SER A 399 -25.05 38.33 4.52
C SER A 399 -23.65 37.75 4.58
N ALA A 400 -23.49 36.70 5.38
CA ALA A 400 -22.22 36.02 5.54
C ALA A 400 -22.40 34.53 5.83
N LEU A 401 -21.39 33.76 5.42
CA LEU A 401 -21.26 32.33 5.64
C LEU A 401 -19.90 32.08 6.31
N SER A 402 -19.90 31.67 7.58
CA SER A 402 -18.67 31.50 8.38
C SER A 402 -18.37 30.07 8.81
N THR A 403 -19.09 29.10 8.26
CA THR A 403 -18.95 27.66 8.60
C THR A 403 -18.39 26.83 7.44
N ALA A 404 -18.13 27.46 6.29
CA ALA A 404 -17.68 26.79 5.09
C ALA A 404 -16.18 26.47 5.17
N THR A 405 -15.81 25.29 4.69
CA THR A 405 -14.46 24.76 4.83
C THR A 405 -14.02 24.10 3.53
N VAL A 406 -12.77 24.33 3.11
CA VAL A 406 -12.15 23.58 2.01
C VAL A 406 -11.40 22.39 2.60
N PHE A 407 -11.65 21.19 2.10
CA PHE A 407 -11.20 19.97 2.78
C PHE A 407 -9.95 19.31 2.22
N SER A 408 -9.67 19.40 0.91
CA SER A 408 -8.49 18.74 0.30
C SER A 408 -7.92 19.51 -0.89
N SER A 409 -6.76 19.09 -1.39
CA SER A 409 -6.16 19.65 -2.61
C SER A 409 -6.97 19.27 -3.85
N GLY A 410 -8.03 20.03 -4.15
CA GLY A 410 -8.93 19.75 -5.26
C GLY A 410 -10.38 20.12 -4.97
N ASP A 411 -10.72 20.28 -3.68
CA ASP A 411 -12.00 20.79 -3.27
C ASP A 411 -12.16 22.28 -3.67
N VAL A 412 -13.32 22.57 -4.26
CA VAL A 412 -13.70 23.90 -4.76
C VAL A 412 -15.14 24.14 -4.37
N ASP A 413 -15.33 24.95 -3.34
CA ASP A 413 -16.65 25.41 -2.95
C ASP A 413 -17.21 26.36 -4.02
N VAL A 414 -18.33 26.01 -4.66
CA VAL A 414 -19.02 26.88 -5.61
C VAL A 414 -20.40 27.26 -5.09
N TYR A 415 -20.61 28.57 -4.93
CA TYR A 415 -21.85 29.15 -4.45
C TYR A 415 -22.58 29.94 -5.53
N ARG A 416 -23.92 29.92 -5.46
CA ARG A 416 -24.82 30.81 -6.19
C ARG A 416 -25.44 31.79 -5.20
N ILE A 417 -25.32 33.08 -5.49
CA ILE A 417 -25.90 34.18 -4.70
C ILE A 417 -26.88 34.92 -5.60
N ASP A 418 -28.14 34.96 -5.18
CA ASP A 418 -29.18 35.76 -5.82
C ASP A 418 -29.24 37.13 -5.12
N ALA A 419 -28.91 38.19 -5.86
CA ALA A 419 -29.01 39.58 -5.40
C ALA A 419 -30.22 40.24 -6.08
N THR A 420 -31.13 40.77 -5.27
CA THR A 420 -32.39 41.34 -5.78
C THR A 420 -32.63 42.70 -5.18
N GLU A 421 -33.07 43.64 -6.00
CA GLU A 421 -33.63 44.91 -5.53
C GLU A 421 -34.87 44.63 -4.65
N THR A 422 -34.87 45.11 -3.41
CA THR A 422 -35.95 44.87 -2.44
C THR A 422 -36.71 46.11 -2.00
N ASP A 423 -36.18 47.30 -2.29
CA ASP A 423 -36.87 48.55 -2.07
C ASP A 423 -37.23 49.21 -3.41
N SER A 424 -38.03 50.26 -3.36
CA SER A 424 -38.52 50.97 -4.55
C SER A 424 -37.97 52.39 -4.64
N SER A 425 -36.84 52.66 -3.98
CA SER A 425 -36.36 54.01 -3.75
C SER A 425 -35.22 54.39 -4.69
N CYS A 426 -35.51 55.24 -5.69
CA CYS A 426 -34.47 55.85 -6.51
C CYS A 426 -33.56 56.77 -5.67
N GLY A 427 -32.48 56.22 -5.11
CA GLY A 427 -31.59 56.92 -4.17
C GLY A 427 -30.86 58.13 -4.75
N CYS A 428 -30.77 58.24 -6.09
CA CYS A 428 -29.91 59.21 -6.77
C CYS A 428 -30.48 60.62 -6.92
N CYS A 429 -31.77 60.79 -7.20
CA CYS A 429 -32.44 62.09 -7.18
C CYS A 429 -33.96 61.97 -7.30
N ALA A 430 -34.71 63.02 -6.89
CA ALA A 430 -36.17 63.04 -6.90
C ALA A 430 -36.86 62.87 -8.27
N PHE A 431 -36.11 62.89 -9.38
CA PHE A 431 -36.60 62.74 -10.75
C PHE A 431 -35.74 61.78 -11.60
N CYS A 432 -34.84 61.03 -10.98
CA CYS A 432 -33.99 60.07 -11.65
C CYS A 432 -34.79 58.77 -11.88
N THR A 433 -34.58 58.13 -13.02
CA THR A 433 -35.16 56.81 -13.35
C THR A 433 -34.12 55.69 -13.23
N ASP A 434 -33.02 56.00 -12.56
CA ASP A 434 -31.76 55.27 -12.58
C ASP A 434 -31.32 55.05 -11.13
N GLU A 435 -30.91 53.82 -10.84
CA GLU A 435 -30.45 53.40 -9.52
C GLU A 435 -29.31 52.39 -9.69
N ASP A 436 -28.08 52.81 -9.38
CA ASP A 436 -26.94 51.90 -9.46
C ASP A 436 -26.71 51.15 -8.15
N TYR A 437 -26.20 49.94 -8.29
CA TYR A 437 -25.89 49.07 -7.18
C TYR A 437 -24.40 48.74 -7.12
N GLN A 438 -23.92 48.50 -5.90
CA GLN A 438 -22.65 47.83 -5.67
C GLN A 438 -22.87 46.44 -5.10
N PHE A 439 -22.46 45.43 -5.85
CA PHE A 439 -22.29 44.11 -5.28
C PHE A 439 -20.84 43.94 -4.83
N ARG A 440 -20.65 43.52 -3.59
CA ARG A 440 -19.33 43.21 -3.02
C ARG A 440 -19.35 41.81 -2.47
N VAL A 441 -18.33 41.02 -2.78
CA VAL A 441 -18.07 39.73 -2.13
C VAL A 441 -16.68 39.77 -1.52
N SER A 442 -16.58 39.37 -0.26
CA SER A 442 -15.34 39.36 0.49
C SER A 442 -15.08 38.00 1.10
N LEU A 443 -13.84 37.54 0.98
CA LEU A 443 -13.35 36.35 1.65
C LEU A 443 -12.42 36.79 2.78
N ALA A 444 -12.72 36.38 4.00
CA ALA A 444 -11.84 36.50 5.15
C ALA A 444 -11.28 35.12 5.49
N VAL A 445 -9.95 35.03 5.48
CA VAL A 445 -9.21 33.79 5.75
C VAL A 445 -8.73 33.80 7.20
N PRO A 446 -8.98 32.74 7.99
CA PRO A 446 -8.54 32.69 9.38
C PRO A 446 -7.01 32.76 9.51
N ALA A 447 -6.53 33.28 10.64
CA ALA A 447 -5.11 33.28 10.94
C ALA A 447 -4.59 31.85 11.11
N GLY A 448 -3.34 31.61 10.69
CA GLY A 448 -2.72 30.29 10.74
C GLY A 448 -3.14 29.36 9.61
N ALA A 449 -4.04 29.78 8.73
CA ALA A 449 -4.32 29.05 7.52
C ALA A 449 -3.22 29.21 6.45
N GLY A 450 -3.34 28.50 5.33
CA GLY A 450 -2.59 28.77 4.10
C GLY A 450 -3.10 30.03 3.38
N SER A 451 -3.28 29.95 2.06
CA SER A 451 -4.02 30.97 1.31
C SER A 451 -5.15 30.35 0.52
N TYR A 452 -6.22 31.12 0.32
CA TYR A 452 -7.40 30.71 -0.44
C TYR A 452 -7.50 31.58 -1.69
N GLN A 453 -8.06 31.04 -2.76
CA GLN A 453 -8.41 31.82 -3.93
C GLN A 453 -9.92 32.08 -3.93
N LEU A 454 -10.28 33.38 -3.89
CA LEU A 454 -11.63 33.84 -4.15
C LEU A 454 -11.76 34.16 -5.64
N CYS A 455 -12.71 33.54 -6.31
CA CYS A 455 -13.07 33.82 -7.69
C CYS A 455 -14.56 34.15 -7.74
N ALA A 456 -14.98 35.10 -8.56
CA ALA A 456 -16.40 35.38 -8.70
C ALA A 456 -16.78 35.98 -10.06
N SER A 457 -18.00 35.71 -10.51
CA SER A 457 -18.53 36.07 -11.82
C SER A 457 -20.01 36.46 -11.75
N LEU A 458 -20.45 37.30 -12.69
CA LEU A 458 -21.84 37.68 -12.88
C LEU A 458 -22.48 36.82 -13.99
N GLY A 459 -23.66 36.25 -13.72
CA GLY A 459 -24.55 35.59 -14.68
C GLY A 459 -24.16 34.18 -15.11
N THR A 460 -22.87 33.89 -15.29
CA THR A 460 -22.37 32.59 -15.75
C THR A 460 -21.50 31.92 -14.70
N CYS A 461 -21.79 30.65 -14.38
CA CYS A 461 -20.96 29.90 -13.46
C CYS A 461 -19.64 29.51 -14.13
N GLY A 462 -18.56 29.71 -13.39
CA GLY A 462 -17.18 29.49 -13.84
C GLY A 462 -16.46 30.82 -13.97
N VAL A 463 -15.14 30.77 -14.19
CA VAL A 463 -14.31 31.98 -14.35
C VAL A 463 -13.74 32.15 -15.77
N PRO A 464 -14.59 32.31 -16.80
CA PRO A 464 -14.12 32.76 -18.10
C PRO A 464 -13.74 34.25 -18.00
N GLY A 465 -12.47 34.56 -17.68
CA GLY A 465 -11.95 35.94 -17.69
C GLY A 465 -11.20 36.43 -16.45
N GLY A 466 -11.04 35.61 -15.39
CA GLY A 466 -9.98 35.82 -14.39
C GLY A 466 -10.22 36.85 -13.27
N ASN A 467 -11.45 37.10 -12.82
CA ASN A 467 -11.67 37.90 -11.60
C ASN A 467 -11.46 37.04 -10.34
N CYS A 468 -10.19 36.82 -10.01
CA CYS A 468 -9.78 36.00 -8.88
C CYS A 468 -8.71 36.71 -8.04
N LEU A 469 -8.80 36.58 -6.72
CA LEU A 469 -7.85 37.10 -5.74
C LEU A 469 -7.33 35.95 -4.89
N THR A 470 -6.01 35.93 -4.65
CA THR A 470 -5.44 35.06 -3.60
C THR A 470 -5.45 35.84 -2.28
N VAL A 471 -6.05 35.25 -1.26
CA VAL A 471 -6.28 35.83 0.06
C VAL A 471 -5.38 35.12 1.08
N PRO A 472 -4.32 35.79 1.57
CA PRO A 472 -3.44 35.21 2.58
C PRO A 472 -4.13 35.00 3.95
N ALA A 473 -3.58 34.08 4.73
CA ALA A 473 -3.94 33.84 6.12
C ALA A 473 -4.10 35.12 6.95
N GLY A 474 -5.17 35.21 7.74
CA GLY A 474 -5.42 36.34 8.63
C GLY A 474 -5.75 37.65 7.92
N THR A 475 -6.03 37.63 6.62
CA THR A 475 -6.42 38.81 5.84
C THR A 475 -7.80 38.65 5.23
N SER A 476 -8.34 39.75 4.71
CA SER A 476 -9.59 39.78 3.96
C SER A 476 -9.40 40.57 2.68
N GLN A 477 -9.93 40.06 1.58
CA GLN A 477 -9.92 40.70 0.27
C GLN A 477 -11.35 40.70 -0.29
N MET A 478 -11.61 41.57 -1.27
CA MET A 478 -12.94 41.79 -1.80
C MET A 478 -12.92 41.99 -3.31
N ILE A 479 -13.93 41.45 -3.99
CA ILE A 479 -14.25 41.70 -5.39
C ILE A 479 -15.56 42.49 -5.44
N SER A 480 -15.61 43.54 -6.28
CA SER A 480 -16.78 44.41 -6.40
C SER A 480 -17.21 44.64 -7.85
N TRP A 481 -18.51 44.77 -8.06
CA TRP A 481 -19.12 45.22 -9.31
C TRP A 481 -19.96 46.47 -9.07
N ASN A 482 -19.89 47.39 -10.02
CA ASN A 482 -20.87 48.46 -10.15
C ASN A 482 -21.87 47.99 -11.20
N LEU A 483 -23.15 47.99 -10.86
CA LEU A 483 -24.24 47.50 -11.69
C LEU A 483 -25.17 48.67 -12.02
N ASP A 484 -25.46 48.81 -13.30
CA ASP A 484 -26.44 49.76 -13.84
C ASP A 484 -27.84 49.17 -13.66
N GLY A 485 -28.67 49.82 -12.85
CA GLY A 485 -29.98 49.34 -12.44
C GLY A 485 -31.09 50.36 -12.71
N ALA A 486 -32.32 49.85 -12.82
CA ALA A 486 -33.50 50.64 -13.07
C ALA A 486 -34.26 50.90 -11.76
N CYS A 487 -34.94 52.04 -11.70
CA CYS A 487 -35.82 52.32 -10.57
C CYS A 487 -37.05 51.39 -10.51
N GLY A 488 -37.23 50.67 -9.40
CA GLY A 488 -38.52 50.14 -8.94
C GLY A 488 -38.46 48.72 -8.39
N ALA A 489 -38.92 48.49 -7.16
CA ALA A 489 -38.80 47.21 -6.45
C ALA A 489 -39.02 45.95 -7.30
N GLY A 490 -38.01 45.09 -7.33
CA GLY A 490 -38.03 43.81 -8.02
C GLY A 490 -37.88 43.91 -9.54
N THR A 491 -37.42 45.05 -10.06
CA THR A 491 -37.07 45.18 -11.48
C THR A 491 -35.69 44.63 -11.77
N ASP A 492 -34.77 44.75 -10.81
CA ASP A 492 -33.40 44.27 -10.96
C ASP A 492 -33.10 43.01 -10.16
N ALA A 493 -32.56 42.01 -10.87
CA ALA A 493 -32.11 40.76 -10.30
C ALA A 493 -30.80 40.32 -10.94
N TYR A 494 -29.81 40.06 -10.10
CA TYR A 494 -28.47 39.65 -10.49
C TYR A 494 -28.13 38.30 -9.85
N VAL A 495 -27.49 37.43 -10.63
CA VAL A 495 -27.03 36.14 -10.15
C VAL A 495 -25.51 36.13 -10.16
N PHE A 496 -24.91 35.96 -9.00
CA PHE A 496 -23.46 35.85 -8.85
C PHE A 496 -23.07 34.41 -8.56
N TYR A 497 -21.97 33.99 -9.16
CA TYR A 497 -21.32 32.73 -8.82
C TYR A 497 -19.98 33.05 -8.16
N VAL A 498 -19.74 32.41 -7.03
CA VAL A 498 -18.52 32.60 -6.25
C VAL A 498 -17.88 31.24 -6.07
N SER A 499 -16.58 31.11 -6.33
CA SER A 499 -15.83 29.94 -5.95
C SER A 499 -14.70 30.26 -4.97
N VAL A 500 -14.52 29.36 -4.01
CA VAL A 500 -13.44 29.39 -3.04
C VAL A 500 -12.68 28.07 -3.13
N ARG A 501 -11.35 28.14 -3.18
CA ARG A 501 -10.49 26.95 -3.16
C ARG A 501 -9.18 27.22 -2.43
N GLY A 502 -8.49 26.17 -2.00
CA GLY A 502 -7.12 26.27 -1.53
C GLY A 502 -6.17 26.78 -2.63
N ALA A 503 -5.26 27.69 -2.28
CA ALA A 503 -4.29 28.27 -3.22
C ALA A 503 -2.82 27.96 -2.87
N SER A 504 -2.50 27.73 -1.59
CA SER A 504 -1.16 27.32 -1.17
C SER A 504 -1.19 26.49 0.10
N ALA A 505 -0.74 25.23 0.02
CA ALA A 505 -0.53 24.34 1.15
C ALA A 505 0.81 24.64 1.85
N PRO A 506 1.00 24.25 3.13
CA PRO A 506 0.03 23.60 4.01
C PRO A 506 -0.92 24.59 4.72
N GLY A 507 -2.09 24.10 5.14
CA GLY A 507 -2.88 24.66 6.24
C GLY A 507 -4.16 25.40 5.86
N TYR A 508 -4.69 25.31 4.65
CA TYR A 508 -6.05 25.81 4.37
C TYR A 508 -7.12 24.72 4.58
N GLU A 509 -6.69 23.47 4.60
CA GLU A 509 -7.52 22.30 4.80
C GLU A 509 -8.20 22.38 6.18
N CYS A 510 -9.49 22.03 6.25
CA CYS A 510 -10.27 21.96 7.49
C CYS A 510 -10.43 23.28 8.28
N ARG A 511 -10.03 24.44 7.74
CA ARG A 511 -10.20 25.74 8.40
C ARG A 511 -11.40 26.52 7.86
N PRO A 512 -12.35 26.91 8.73
CA PRO A 512 -13.53 27.61 8.27
C PRO A 512 -13.17 29.03 7.83
N TYR A 513 -13.48 29.38 6.58
CA TYR A 513 -13.39 30.75 6.09
C TYR A 513 -14.71 31.48 6.29
N THR A 514 -14.67 32.82 6.20
CA THR A 514 -15.88 33.63 6.17
C THR A 514 -16.06 34.28 4.80
N LEU A 515 -17.14 33.93 4.10
CA LEU A 515 -17.57 34.57 2.87
C LEU A 515 -18.69 35.57 3.20
N SER A 516 -18.43 36.86 3.01
CA SER A 516 -19.40 37.93 3.23
C SER A 516 -19.76 38.59 1.91
N TYR A 517 -21.01 38.98 1.74
CA TYR A 517 -21.47 39.67 0.54
C TYR A 517 -22.51 40.74 0.85
N THR A 518 -22.42 41.85 0.13
CA THR A 518 -23.30 43.01 0.27
C THR A 518 -23.84 43.42 -1.08
N PHE A 519 -25.08 43.91 -1.08
CA PHE A 519 -25.72 44.51 -2.24
C PHE A 519 -26.20 45.90 -1.83
N ASP A 520 -25.31 46.87 -1.95
CA ASP A 520 -25.52 48.24 -1.48
C ASP A 520 -26.19 49.05 -2.59
N ALA A 521 -27.32 49.69 -2.27
CA ALA A 521 -28.06 50.55 -3.18
C ALA A 521 -27.61 52.02 -3.04
N GLY A 522 -27.95 52.86 -4.02
CA GLY A 522 -27.71 54.31 -3.94
C GLY A 522 -26.32 54.77 -4.35
N LEU A 523 -25.67 54.06 -5.27
CA LEU A 523 -24.57 54.64 -6.04
C LEU A 523 -25.15 55.38 -7.24
N CYS A 524 -24.51 56.48 -7.64
CA CYS A 524 -24.89 57.27 -8.81
C CYS A 524 -23.60 57.52 -9.59
N PHE A 525 -23.31 56.69 -10.58
CA PHE A 525 -22.03 56.73 -11.28
C PHE A 525 -22.00 57.71 -12.45
#